data_AF-A0A1S3QUT7-F1
#
_entry.id   AF-A0A1S3QUT7-F1
#
_cell.length_a   1.000
_cell.length_b   1.000
_cell.length_c   1.000
_cell.angle_alpha   90.00
_cell.angle_beta   90.00
_cell.angle_gamma   90.00
#
_symmetry.space_group_name_H-M   'P 1'
#
loop_
_entity.id
_entity.type
_entity.pdbx_description
1 polymer ?
#
loop_
_entity_poly.entity_id
_entity_poly.type
_entity_poly.pdbx_seq_one_letter_code
_entity_poly.pdbx_strand_id
1 'polypeptide(L)'
;MVNLQFTLVETLWKTFWRFSESIDADTLGVHGESEERLPKWYLVVLCKYQPVVHWTRDCDNTLYQALVEILIPDVLRPIPSALTQAIRNFAKSLESWLTCAMMNIPEEMVRIKV
;
A
#
# COMPACT_ATOMS: atom_id res chain seq x y z
N MET A 1 -24.57 5.21 5.60
CA MET A 1 -23.51 4.51 6.35
C MET A 1 -22.26 4.55 5.47
N VAL A 2 -21.15 5.12 5.94
CA VAL A 2 -19.93 5.23 5.12
C VAL A 2 -19.32 3.84 4.97
N ASN A 3 -19.23 3.33 3.74
CA ASN A 3 -18.61 2.04 3.45
C ASN A 3 -17.10 2.25 3.25
N LEU A 4 -16.30 1.92 4.27
CA LEU A 4 -14.84 2.05 4.22
C LEU A 4 -14.24 0.80 3.61
N GLN A 5 -13.70 0.92 2.39
CA GLN A 5 -13.07 -0.18 1.68
C GLN A 5 -11.62 -0.36 2.10
N PHE A 6 -11.37 -0.60 3.39
CA PHE A 6 -9.99 -0.77 3.90
C PHE A 6 -9.26 -1.97 3.27
N THR A 7 -9.99 -3.01 2.91
CA THR A 7 -9.45 -4.18 2.19
C THR A 7 -8.96 -3.84 0.79
N LEU A 8 -9.44 -2.76 0.16
CA LEU A 8 -8.93 -2.31 -1.13
C LEU A 8 -7.44 -1.93 -1.04
N VAL A 9 -6.98 -1.43 0.11
CA VAL A 9 -5.56 -1.07 0.32
C VAL A 9 -4.67 -2.32 0.18
N GLU A 10 -5.09 -3.45 0.75
CA GLU A 10 -4.40 -4.72 0.59
C GLU A 10 -4.36 -5.15 -0.89
N THR A 11 -5.49 -5.07 -1.59
CA THR A 11 -5.58 -5.38 -3.02
C THR A 11 -4.67 -4.49 -3.86
N LEU A 12 -4.62 -3.19 -3.59
CA LEU A 12 -3.76 -2.24 -4.29
C LEU A 12 -2.28 -2.57 -4.12
N TRP A 13 -1.84 -2.89 -2.89
CA TRP A 13 -0.46 -3.28 -2.65
C TRP A 13 -0.09 -4.61 -3.32
N LYS A 14 -0.95 -5.63 -3.20
CA LYS A 14 -0.73 -6.92 -3.88
C LYS A 14 -0.62 -6.75 -5.40
N THR A 15 -1.50 -5.93 -5.97
CA THR A 15 -1.52 -5.61 -7.41
C THR A 15 -0.25 -4.85 -7.83
N PHE A 16 0.13 -3.80 -7.10
CA PHE A 16 1.32 -3.00 -7.42
C PHE A 16 2.62 -3.82 -7.34
N TRP A 17 2.80 -4.59 -6.27
CA TRP A 17 4.00 -5.41 -6.04
C TRP A 17 4.00 -6.74 -6.79
N ARG A 18 2.93 -7.03 -7.55
CA ARG A 18 2.78 -8.26 -8.34
C ARG A 18 2.89 -9.51 -7.47
N PHE A 19 2.24 -9.47 -6.31
CA PHE A 19 2.13 -10.61 -5.41
C PHE A 19 1.14 -11.64 -5.97
N SER A 20 1.52 -12.92 -6.00
CA SER A 20 0.73 -13.99 -6.61
C SER A 20 0.65 -15.19 -5.67
N GLU A 21 -0.39 -15.26 -4.83
CA GLU A 21 -0.75 -16.47 -4.07
C GLU A 21 -1.97 -17.19 -4.67
N SER A 22 -2.99 -16.43 -5.11
CA SER A 22 -4.08 -16.90 -5.97
C SER A 22 -4.72 -15.68 -6.63
N ILE A 23 -4.64 -15.56 -7.95
CA ILE A 23 -5.04 -14.34 -8.67
C ILE A 23 -6.45 -14.53 -9.24
N ASP A 24 -7.38 -13.65 -8.87
CA ASP A 24 -8.71 -13.53 -9.49
C ASP A 24 -8.61 -12.99 -10.93
N ALA A 25 -9.61 -13.27 -11.78
CA ALA A 25 -9.59 -12.93 -13.20
C ALA A 25 -9.36 -11.42 -13.48
N ASP A 26 -9.93 -10.54 -12.66
CA ASP A 26 -9.76 -9.09 -12.79
C ASP A 26 -8.32 -8.65 -12.49
N THR A 27 -7.69 -9.23 -11.47
CA THR A 27 -6.32 -8.93 -11.07
C THR A 27 -5.30 -9.47 -12.09
N LEU A 28 -5.62 -10.59 -12.77
CA LEU A 28 -4.82 -11.11 -13.89
C LEU A 28 -4.74 -10.12 -15.05
N GLY A 29 -5.87 -9.47 -15.39
CA GLY A 29 -5.91 -8.46 -16.45
C GLY A 29 -5.04 -7.24 -16.13
N VAL A 30 -5.16 -6.72 -14.90
CA VAL A 30 -4.36 -5.58 -14.43
C VAL A 30 -2.87 -5.92 -14.36
N HIS A 31 -2.52 -7.15 -13.96
CA HIS A 31 -1.15 -7.62 -14.01
C HIS A 31 -0.60 -7.68 -15.44
N GLY A 32 -1.40 -8.11 -16.41
CA GLY A 32 -1.02 -8.14 -17.83
C GLY A 32 -0.61 -6.77 -18.35
N GLU A 33 -1.49 -5.76 -18.21
CA GLU A 33 -1.18 -4.38 -18.61
C GLU A 33 0.04 -3.81 -17.88
N SER A 34 0.16 -4.13 -16.59
CA SER A 34 1.28 -3.66 -15.77
C SER A 34 2.60 -4.32 -16.19
N GLU A 35 2.58 -5.58 -16.62
CA GLU A 35 3.76 -6.32 -17.06
C GLU A 35 4.24 -5.83 -18.44
N GLU A 36 3.33 -5.43 -19.32
CA GLU A 36 3.67 -4.80 -20.61
C GLU A 36 4.35 -3.43 -20.43
N ARG A 37 3.91 -2.64 -19.45
CA ARG A 37 4.46 -1.29 -19.19
C ARG A 37 5.78 -1.32 -18.42
N LEU A 38 5.89 -2.19 -17.42
CA LEU A 38 7.07 -2.34 -16.57
C LEU A 38 7.16 -3.79 -16.09
N PRO A 39 7.92 -4.67 -16.74
CA PRO A 39 8.02 -6.04 -16.30
C PRO A 39 8.43 -6.17 -14.81
N LYS A 40 7.88 -7.16 -14.10
CA LYS A 40 8.13 -7.35 -12.66
C LYS A 40 9.60 -7.37 -12.31
N TRP A 41 10.41 -8.00 -13.16
CA TRP A 41 11.85 -8.10 -12.92
C TRP A 41 12.55 -6.74 -12.98
N TYR A 42 12.13 -5.83 -13.88
CA TYR A 42 12.63 -4.47 -13.91
C TYR A 42 12.20 -3.69 -12.66
N LEU A 43 10.96 -3.87 -12.18
CA LEU A 43 10.51 -3.29 -10.91
C LEU A 43 11.43 -3.72 -9.75
N VAL A 44 11.77 -5.01 -9.67
CA VAL A 44 12.66 -5.55 -8.62
C VAL A 44 14.08 -4.96 -8.74
N VAL A 45 14.59 -4.74 -9.94
CA VAL A 45 15.89 -4.06 -10.14
C VAL A 45 15.83 -2.61 -9.68
N LEU A 46 14.77 -1.88 -10.04
CA LEU A 46 14.57 -0.48 -9.63
C LEU A 46 14.50 -0.33 -8.10
N CYS A 47 13.96 -1.33 -7.40
CA CYS A 47 13.90 -1.34 -5.93
C CYS A 47 15.28 -1.39 -5.24
N LYS A 48 16.36 -1.62 -5.98
CA LYS A 48 17.75 -1.55 -5.48
C LYS A 48 18.45 -0.24 -5.87
N TYR A 49 17.80 0.61 -6.65
CA TYR A 49 18.38 1.85 -7.13
C TYR A 49 18.08 2.96 -6.12
N GLN A 50 19.13 3.47 -5.47
CA GLN A 50 19.02 4.45 -4.38
C GLN A 50 18.10 5.63 -4.69
N PRO A 51 18.16 6.29 -5.85
CA PRO A 51 17.24 7.39 -6.16
C PRO A 51 15.77 6.97 -6.16
N VAL A 52 15.44 5.75 -6.58
CA VAL A 52 14.06 5.23 -6.56
C VAL A 52 13.61 4.91 -5.14
N VAL A 53 14.50 4.37 -4.32
CA VAL A 53 14.23 4.12 -2.88
C VAL A 53 13.96 5.45 -2.16
N HIS A 54 14.82 6.45 -2.35
CA HIS A 54 14.61 7.79 -1.79
C HIS A 54 13.31 8.42 -2.28
N TRP A 55 13.06 8.40 -3.59
CA TRP A 55 11.82 8.92 -4.17
C TRP A 55 10.58 8.25 -3.59
N THR A 56 10.64 6.93 -3.39
CA THR A 56 9.53 6.16 -2.80
C THR A 56 9.24 6.58 -1.36
N ARG A 57 10.29 6.82 -0.57
CA ARG A 57 10.16 7.36 0.80
C ARG A 57 9.54 8.77 0.79
N ASP A 58 9.95 9.62 -0.14
CA ASP A 58 9.39 10.97 -0.27
C ASP A 58 7.91 10.95 -0.65
N CYS A 59 7.48 9.99 -1.48
CA CYS A 59 6.08 9.76 -1.78
C CYS A 59 5.28 9.37 -0.52
N ASP A 60 5.79 8.44 0.30
CA ASP A 60 5.12 8.05 1.54
C ASP A 60 5.04 9.21 2.53
N ASN A 61 6.13 9.96 2.70
CA ASN A 61 6.16 11.16 3.55
C ASN A 61 5.12 12.19 3.09
N THR A 62 5.01 12.42 1.78
CA THR A 62 4.01 13.34 1.21
C THR A 62 2.59 12.85 1.48
N LEU A 63 2.34 11.54 1.32
CA LEU A 63 1.04 10.94 1.63
C LEU A 63 0.69 11.09 3.11
N TYR A 64 1.62 10.74 4.02
CA TYR A 64 1.40 10.86 5.46
C TYR A 64 1.19 12.31 5.89
N GLN A 65 1.97 13.24 5.32
CA GLN A 65 1.80 14.66 5.57
C GLN A 65 0.41 15.14 5.12
N ALA A 66 -0.03 14.79 3.92
CA ALA A 66 -1.37 15.15 3.43
C ALA A 66 -2.48 14.55 4.30
N LEU A 67 -2.33 13.29 4.76
CA LEU A 67 -3.26 12.68 5.70
C LEU A 67 -3.33 13.44 7.01
N VAL A 68 -2.19 13.83 7.58
CA VAL A 68 -2.12 14.62 8.82
C VAL A 68 -2.83 15.97 8.66
N GLU A 69 -2.57 16.68 7.55
CA GLU A 69 -3.18 17.98 7.26
C GLU A 69 -4.71 17.90 7.11
N ILE A 70 -5.21 16.80 6.53
CA ILE A 70 -6.65 16.56 6.38
C ILE A 70 -7.27 16.10 7.70
N LEU A 71 -6.60 15.22 8.45
CA LEU A 71 -7.18 14.58 9.63
C LEU A 71 -7.14 15.47 10.88
N ILE A 72 -6.02 16.16 11.16
CA ILE A 72 -5.86 16.97 12.39
C ILE A 72 -6.99 17.98 12.62
N PRO A 73 -7.45 18.74 11.62
CA PRO A 73 -8.56 19.68 11.81
C PRO A 73 -9.86 19.03 12.30
N ASP A 74 -10.09 17.77 11.95
CA ASP A 74 -11.34 17.06 12.20
C ASP A 74 -11.28 16.04 13.37
N VAL A 75 -10.08 15.67 13.87
CA VAL A 75 -9.95 14.70 14.98
C VAL A 75 -10.46 15.19 16.34
N LEU A 76 -10.76 16.49 16.48
CA LEU A 76 -11.32 17.05 17.71
C LEU A 76 -12.84 16.78 17.86
N ARG A 77 -13.52 16.35 16.79
CA ARG A 77 -14.94 16.01 16.85
C ARG A 77 -15.13 14.57 17.34
N PRO A 78 -16.21 14.28 18.10
CA PRO A 78 -16.49 12.92 18.53
C PRO A 78 -16.59 11.95 17.34
N ILE A 79 -15.74 10.92 17.32
CA ILE A 79 -15.72 9.90 16.27
C ILE A 79 -16.69 8.77 16.65
N PRO A 80 -17.60 8.34 15.76
CA PRO A 80 -18.48 7.21 16.01
C PRO A 80 -17.69 5.94 16.42
N SER A 81 -18.14 5.23 17.46
CA SER A 81 -17.43 4.05 18.00
C SER A 81 -17.17 2.96 16.95
N ALA A 82 -18.14 2.70 16.06
CA ALA A 82 -18.00 1.75 14.96
C ALA A 82 -16.90 2.16 13.98
N LEU A 83 -16.76 3.45 13.70
CA LEU A 83 -15.71 3.99 12.82
C LEU A 83 -14.34 3.84 13.48
N THR A 84 -14.22 4.19 14.77
CA THR A 84 -12.99 3.98 15.56
C THR A 84 -12.57 2.51 15.57
N GLN A 85 -13.53 1.58 15.70
CA GLN A 85 -13.24 0.15 15.67
C GLN A 85 -12.77 -0.31 14.29
N ALA A 86 -13.39 0.17 13.22
CA ALA A 86 -12.98 -0.14 11.85
C ALA A 86 -11.55 0.36 11.56
N ILE A 87 -11.22 1.60 11.95
CA ILE A 87 -9.87 2.17 11.82
C ILE A 87 -8.86 1.36 12.63
N ARG A 88 -9.21 0.96 13.86
CA ARG A 88 -8.34 0.12 14.70
C ARG A 88 -8.08 -1.24 14.05
N ASN A 89 -9.10 -1.87 13.49
CA ASN A 89 -8.95 -3.16 12.81
C ASN A 89 -8.07 -3.01 11.57
N PHE A 90 -8.28 -1.96 10.77
CA PHE A 90 -7.42 -1.61 9.64
C PHE A 90 -5.95 -1.44 10.04
N ALA A 91 -5.68 -0.61 11.05
CA ALA A 91 -4.32 -0.35 11.52
C ALA A 91 -3.59 -1.61 12.00
N LYS A 92 -4.30 -2.56 12.62
CA LYS A 92 -3.74 -3.86 13.05
C LYS A 92 -3.32 -4.75 11.89
N SER A 93 -4.00 -4.66 10.75
CA SER A 93 -3.74 -5.52 9.59
C SER A 93 -2.75 -4.89 8.61
N LEU A 94 -2.53 -3.58 8.69
CA LEU A 94 -1.77 -2.78 7.73
C LEU A 94 -0.36 -3.35 7.47
N GLU A 95 0.42 -3.54 8.54
CA GLU A 95 1.80 -4.02 8.47
C GLU A 95 1.88 -5.41 7.85
N SER A 96 0.99 -6.32 8.27
CA SER A 96 0.92 -7.68 7.75
C SER A 96 0.56 -7.70 6.27
N TRP A 97 -0.42 -6.89 5.84
CA TRP A 97 -0.82 -6.78 4.44
C TRP A 97 0.31 -6.26 3.55
N LEU A 98 1.00 -5.20 3.99
CA LEU A 98 2.11 -4.63 3.24
C LEU A 98 3.29 -5.59 3.15
N THR A 99 3.67 -6.21 4.27
CA THR A 99 4.76 -7.21 4.34
C THR A 99 4.47 -8.40 3.42
N CYS A 100 3.24 -8.92 3.43
CA CYS A 100 2.81 -9.99 2.54
C CYS A 100 2.93 -9.59 1.06
N ALA A 101 2.40 -8.42 0.69
CA ALA A 101 2.48 -7.92 -0.69
C ALA A 101 3.93 -7.76 -1.18
N MET A 102 4.87 -7.48 -0.27
CA MET A 102 6.27 -7.22 -0.60
C MET A 102 7.21 -8.44 -0.45
N MET A 103 6.70 -9.65 -0.22
CA MET A 103 7.52 -10.86 0.04
C MET A 103 8.66 -11.14 -0.95
N ASN A 104 8.54 -10.71 -2.21
CA ASN A 104 9.54 -10.92 -3.26
C ASN A 104 10.25 -9.62 -3.71
N ILE A 105 10.16 -8.57 -2.91
CA ILE A 105 10.75 -7.26 -3.18
C ILE A 105 12.05 -7.12 -2.38
N PRO A 106 13.09 -6.45 -2.90
CA PRO A 106 14.35 -6.27 -2.18
C PRO A 106 14.19 -5.63 -0.81
N GLU A 107 14.91 -6.15 0.19
CA GLU A 107 14.86 -5.70 1.59
C GLU A 107 15.09 -4.19 1.74
N GLU A 108 15.93 -3.61 0.88
CA GLU A 108 16.20 -2.17 0.89
C GLU A 108 14.94 -1.32 0.70
N MET A 109 14.05 -1.74 -0.19
CA MET A 109 12.74 -1.11 -0.41
C MET A 109 11.76 -1.46 0.70
N VAL A 110 11.79 -2.71 1.22
CA VAL A 110 10.91 -3.13 2.32
C VAL A 110 11.16 -2.31 3.59
N ARG A 111 12.44 -2.08 3.95
CA ARG A 111 12.84 -1.32 5.15
C ARG A 111 12.38 0.13 5.19
N ILE A 112 12.01 0.71 4.05
CA ILE A 112 11.47 2.07 4.01
C ILE A 112 9.94 2.10 4.01
N LYS A 113 9.29 0.95 3.80
CA LYS A 113 7.84 0.79 3.68
C LYS A 113 7.18 0.26 4.96
N VAL A 114 7.89 -0.62 5.67
CA VAL A 114 7.44 -1.31 6.91
C VAL A 114 8.22 -0.74 8.09
#